data_AF-A0A1J5B5L9-F1
#
_entry.id   AF-A0A1J5B5L9-F1
#
_cell.length_a   1.000
_cell.length_b   1.000
_cell.length_c   1.000
_cell.angle_alpha   90.00
_cell.angle_beta   90.00
_cell.angle_gamma   90.00
#
_symmetry.space_group_name_H-M   'P 1'
#
loop_
_entity.id
_entity.type
_entity.pdbx_description
1 polymer ?
#
loop_
_entity_poly.entity_id
_entity_poly.type
_entity_poly.pdbx_seq_one_letter_code
_entity_poly.pdbx_strand_id
1 'polypeptide(L)'
;MISFGNNIRQPKDILNKISVKTVYQKIVNPKPQLLSLIEQLRTVATIDAKMYRALKVQLPYFIAAIFNPPYRKIENFAFAEYFIVDIDHLSEKDISPIDLLSKFKNDPRVVLAFRSPSNDGLKIMFRVKERFYDAGKYSLFYKAFAQKISLEYNLSQLVDNKTSDVSRACFYSCDSQAYYNENAQEVEISSIINFDNELEIREIEKQIKDYSDKTFVSETKDSLKQELPEQFLQKIRETLNPNIKIKREKRIYVPAELDIIIEDIKAEMLKYQIQTEKVVNINYGKQFRFATAQIWAEINLFYGQKGFTAVKTTKSGSNQSLADIAQKILCNLIYG
;
A
#
# COMPACT_ATOMS: atom_id res chain seq x y z
N MET A 1 16.44 8.57 20.11
CA MET A 1 16.99 7.42 19.34
C MET A 1 15.82 6.66 18.73
N ILE A 2 16.03 5.99 17.60
CA ILE A 2 15.02 5.16 16.92
C ILE A 2 15.58 3.76 16.64
N SER A 3 14.73 2.81 16.23
CA SER A 3 15.17 1.45 15.88
C SER A 3 15.59 1.34 14.42
N PHE A 4 16.61 0.54 14.14
CA PHE A 4 17.20 0.29 12.82
C PHE A 4 17.34 -1.21 12.56
N GLY A 5 16.86 -1.68 11.41
CA GLY A 5 17.00 -3.06 10.94
C GLY A 5 17.59 -3.12 9.54
N ASN A 6 18.13 -4.29 9.19
CA ASN A 6 18.79 -4.50 7.89
C ASN A 6 17.90 -5.28 6.92
N ASN A 7 17.08 -6.21 7.40
CA ASN A 7 16.29 -7.09 6.56
C ASN A 7 14.89 -7.28 7.12
N ILE A 8 13.92 -6.55 6.57
CA ILE A 8 12.53 -6.57 7.06
C ILE A 8 11.86 -7.94 6.92
N ARG A 9 12.36 -8.82 6.04
CA ARG A 9 11.84 -10.17 5.82
C ARG A 9 12.46 -11.21 6.75
N GLN A 10 13.59 -10.90 7.39
CA GLN A 10 14.22 -11.80 8.33
C GLN A 10 13.36 -11.90 9.60
N PRO A 11 12.90 -13.11 9.98
CA PRO A 11 12.21 -13.30 11.25
C PRO A 11 13.09 -12.85 12.41
N LYS A 12 12.55 -12.00 13.29
CA LYS A 12 13.27 -11.44 14.44
C LYS A 12 14.58 -10.74 14.03
N ASP A 13 14.59 -10.01 12.92
CA ASP A 13 15.68 -9.08 12.56
C ASP A 13 16.00 -8.19 13.77
N ILE A 14 17.25 -8.24 14.23
CA ILE A 14 17.68 -7.57 15.46
C ILE A 14 17.79 -6.08 15.18
N LEU A 15 16.99 -5.31 15.90
CA LEU A 15 16.95 -3.87 15.82
C LEU A 15 18.06 -3.24 16.66
N ASN A 16 18.88 -2.43 16.01
CA ASN A 16 19.87 -1.59 16.67
C ASN A 16 19.28 -0.21 16.96
N LYS A 17 19.80 0.49 17.97
CA LYS A 17 19.44 1.89 18.21
C LYS A 17 20.28 2.79 17.30
N ILE A 18 19.65 3.77 16.66
CA ILE A 18 20.32 4.78 15.83
C ILE A 18 19.79 6.19 16.16
N SER A 19 20.62 7.22 16.02
CA SER A 19 20.18 8.61 16.15
C SER A 19 19.55 9.11 14.86
N VAL A 20 18.61 10.06 14.94
CA VAL A 20 18.00 10.67 13.75
C VAL A 20 19.06 11.40 12.91
N LYS A 21 20.04 12.06 13.55
CA LYS A 21 21.20 12.68 12.90
C LYS A 21 22.00 11.69 12.06
N THR A 22 22.25 10.48 12.58
CA THR A 22 22.95 9.43 11.82
C THR A 22 22.10 8.91 10.66
N VAL A 23 20.78 8.79 10.82
CA VAL A 23 19.87 8.45 9.70
C VAL A 23 19.95 9.50 8.60
N TYR A 24 19.84 10.78 8.96
CA TYR A 24 20.00 11.91 8.04
C TYR A 24 21.34 11.85 7.27
N GLN A 25 22.45 11.69 7.98
CA GLN A 25 23.79 11.58 7.37
C GLN A 25 23.88 10.42 6.36
N LYS A 26 23.25 9.28 6.66
CA LYS A 26 23.21 8.11 5.76
C LYS A 26 22.30 8.31 4.55
N ILE A 27 21.29 9.18 4.63
CA ILE A 27 20.40 9.52 3.50
C ILE A 27 21.08 10.51 2.55
N VAL A 28 21.78 11.51 3.08
CA VAL A 28 22.50 12.53 2.29
C VAL A 28 23.79 11.97 1.70
N ASN A 29 24.53 11.18 2.48
CA ASN A 29 25.80 10.56 2.09
C ASN A 29 25.68 9.03 2.16
N PRO A 30 24.92 8.41 1.24
CA PRO A 30 24.72 6.97 1.24
C PRO A 30 26.00 6.23 0.85
N LYS A 31 26.16 5.01 1.37
CA LYS A 31 27.21 4.09 0.90
C LYS A 31 26.94 3.72 -0.58
N PRO A 32 27.98 3.43 -1.38
CA PRO A 32 27.82 3.07 -2.80
C PRO A 32 26.81 1.93 -3.04
N GLN A 33 26.75 0.95 -2.14
CA GLN A 33 25.81 -0.16 -2.23
C GLN A 33 24.35 0.30 -2.10
N LEU A 34 24.05 1.22 -1.17
CA LEU A 34 22.70 1.75 -0.98
C LEU A 34 22.30 2.62 -2.17
N LEU A 35 23.22 3.46 -2.66
CA LEU A 35 22.99 4.31 -3.84
C LEU A 35 22.61 3.46 -5.06
N SER A 36 23.39 2.41 -5.36
CA SER A 36 23.13 1.50 -6.47
C SER A 36 21.78 0.80 -6.36
N LEU A 37 21.41 0.32 -5.16
CA LEU A 37 20.09 -0.29 -4.92
C LEU A 37 18.93 0.70 -5.17
N ILE A 38 19.09 1.96 -4.75
CA ILE A 38 18.07 2.99 -4.95
C ILE A 38 17.94 3.40 -6.42
N GLU A 39 19.05 3.51 -7.16
CA GLU A 39 19.03 3.78 -8.60
C GLU A 39 18.36 2.66 -9.39
N GLN A 40 18.68 1.40 -9.06
CA GLN A 40 18.01 0.24 -9.62
C GLN A 40 16.50 0.27 -9.31
N LEU A 41 16.13 0.57 -8.07
CA LEU A 41 14.72 0.67 -7.67
C LEU A 41 13.95 1.72 -8.46
N ARG A 42 14.53 2.92 -8.62
CA ARG A 42 13.92 4.01 -9.38
C ARG A 42 13.75 3.65 -10.86
N THR A 43 14.73 2.95 -11.44
CA THR A 43 14.65 2.44 -12.82
C THR A 43 13.54 1.41 -12.96
N VAL A 44 13.43 0.47 -12.01
CA VAL A 44 12.39 -0.58 -12.04
C VAL A 44 10.99 0.00 -11.77
N ALA A 45 10.87 1.06 -10.97
CA ALA A 45 9.59 1.69 -10.64
C ALA A 45 8.81 2.16 -11.88
N THR A 46 9.49 2.56 -12.96
CA THR A 46 8.86 2.99 -14.22
C THR A 46 8.44 1.83 -15.13
N ILE A 47 8.89 0.61 -14.83
CA ILE A 47 8.72 -0.58 -15.70
C ILE A 47 7.81 -1.62 -15.05
N ASP A 48 8.06 -1.97 -13.78
CA ASP A 48 7.39 -3.06 -13.09
C ASP A 48 7.22 -2.76 -11.59
N ALA A 49 5.99 -2.36 -11.23
CA ALA A 49 5.61 -2.08 -9.84
C ALA A 49 5.74 -3.29 -8.90
N LYS A 50 5.57 -4.52 -9.41
CA LYS A 50 5.70 -5.74 -8.61
C LYS A 50 7.17 -6.02 -8.29
N MET A 51 8.04 -5.91 -9.29
CA MET A 51 9.48 -6.03 -9.09
C MET A 51 10.01 -4.93 -8.16
N TYR A 52 9.54 -3.69 -8.32
CA TYR A 52 9.87 -2.60 -7.41
C TYR A 52 9.56 -2.95 -5.95
N ARG A 53 8.35 -3.46 -5.65
CA ARG A 53 7.98 -3.90 -4.30
C ARG A 53 8.87 -5.05 -3.80
N ALA A 54 9.27 -5.97 -4.67
CA ALA A 54 10.12 -7.10 -4.32
C ALA A 54 11.57 -6.69 -4.01
N LEU A 55 12.08 -5.64 -4.65
CA LEU A 55 13.40 -5.07 -4.38
C LEU A 55 13.38 -4.11 -3.19
N LYS A 56 12.31 -3.32 -2.99
CA LYS A 56 12.21 -2.29 -1.94
C LYS A 56 12.40 -2.87 -0.54
N VAL A 57 11.89 -4.08 -0.30
CA VAL A 57 12.03 -4.82 0.96
C VAL A 57 13.47 -5.29 1.27
N GLN A 58 14.39 -5.22 0.30
CA GLN A 58 15.80 -5.52 0.51
C GLN A 58 16.57 -4.32 1.07
N LEU A 59 15.95 -3.13 1.07
CA LEU A 59 16.55 -1.94 1.65
C LEU A 59 16.61 -2.07 3.18
N PRO A 60 17.66 -1.52 3.81
CA PRO A 60 17.64 -1.32 5.24
C PRO A 60 16.50 -0.36 5.62
N TYR A 61 16.05 -0.44 6.86
CA TYR A 61 14.89 0.32 7.34
C TYR A 61 15.12 0.82 8.76
N PHE A 62 14.31 1.79 9.15
CA PHE A 62 14.22 2.27 10.52
C PHE A 62 12.75 2.36 10.94
N ILE A 63 12.51 2.39 12.24
CA ILE A 63 11.18 2.50 12.84
C ILE A 63 11.25 3.62 13.87
N ALA A 64 10.28 4.53 13.85
CA ALA A 64 10.20 5.68 14.75
C ALA A 64 9.84 5.32 16.22
N ALA A 65 10.06 4.06 16.61
CA ALA A 65 9.76 3.49 17.91
C ALA A 65 10.94 2.63 18.39
N ILE A 66 10.94 2.32 19.69
CA ILE A 66 11.86 1.41 20.35
C ILE A 66 11.12 0.13 20.76
N PHE A 67 11.82 -1.00 20.70
CA PHE A 67 11.28 -2.33 20.99
C PHE A 67 12.11 -3.07 22.04
N ASN A 68 11.44 -3.84 22.89
CA ASN A 68 12.04 -4.78 23.83
C ASN A 68 11.19 -6.05 23.94
N PRO A 69 11.69 -7.24 23.54
CA PRO A 69 12.97 -7.51 22.88
C PRO A 69 13.19 -6.71 21.59
N PRO A 70 14.45 -6.50 21.14
CA PRO A 70 14.77 -5.58 20.06
C PRO A 70 14.49 -6.18 18.69
N TYR A 71 13.24 -6.54 18.41
CA TYR A 71 12.77 -6.92 17.07
C TYR A 71 11.34 -6.45 16.86
N ARG A 72 10.99 -6.23 15.59
CA ARG A 72 9.74 -5.59 15.16
C ARG A 72 8.52 -6.47 15.42
N LYS A 73 7.86 -6.24 16.56
CA LYS A 73 6.51 -6.73 16.89
C LYS A 73 5.79 -5.70 17.74
N ILE A 74 4.49 -5.55 17.56
CA ILE A 74 3.66 -4.66 18.38
C ILE A 74 3.73 -5.08 19.85
N GLU A 75 3.73 -6.38 20.13
CA GLU A 75 3.92 -6.96 21.49
C GLU A 75 5.21 -6.50 22.18
N ASN A 76 6.25 -6.20 21.40
CA ASN A 76 7.55 -5.76 21.90
C ASN A 76 7.67 -4.24 21.95
N PHE A 77 6.63 -3.49 21.59
CA PHE A 77 6.68 -2.03 21.59
C PHE A 77 7.01 -1.52 22.99
N ALA A 78 8.08 -0.73 23.10
CA ALA A 78 8.48 -0.12 24.37
C ALA A 78 7.98 1.31 24.46
N PHE A 79 8.34 2.15 23.48
CA PHE A 79 7.82 3.52 23.36
C PHE A 79 8.11 4.12 21.98
N ALA A 80 7.40 5.19 21.62
CA ALA A 80 7.68 6.05 20.49
C ALA A 80 7.82 7.52 20.93
N GLU A 81 8.87 8.18 20.45
CA GLU A 81 9.09 9.63 20.64
C GLU A 81 9.11 10.39 19.30
N TYR A 82 9.21 9.65 18.19
CA TYR A 82 9.12 10.15 16.83
C TYR A 82 7.97 9.47 16.11
N PHE A 83 7.52 10.09 15.03
CA PHE A 83 6.61 9.46 14.07
C PHE A 83 6.92 10.00 12.67
N ILE A 84 6.54 9.25 11.63
CA ILE A 84 6.87 9.59 10.24
C ILE A 84 5.57 9.64 9.45
N VAL A 85 5.25 10.83 8.95
CA VAL A 85 4.19 11.01 7.95
C VAL A 85 4.76 10.61 6.59
N ASP A 86 4.07 9.70 5.92
CA ASP A 86 4.42 9.23 4.59
C ASP A 86 3.47 9.86 3.57
N ILE A 87 4.04 10.60 2.62
CA ILE A 87 3.32 11.24 1.53
C ILE A 87 3.82 10.58 0.25
N ASP A 88 2.97 9.79 -0.40
CA ASP A 88 3.31 9.07 -1.64
C ASP A 88 2.45 9.60 -2.80
N HIS A 89 2.77 9.19 -4.02
CA HIS A 89 2.00 9.48 -5.23
C HIS A 89 1.88 10.98 -5.56
N LEU A 90 2.91 11.77 -5.26
CA LEU A 90 2.93 13.22 -5.50
C LEU A 90 2.68 13.58 -6.97
N SER A 91 3.18 12.75 -7.88
CA SER A 91 2.98 12.88 -9.32
C SER A 91 1.51 12.80 -9.76
N GLU A 92 0.64 12.11 -9.02
CA GLU A 92 -0.79 11.99 -9.36
C GLU A 92 -1.58 13.29 -9.12
N LYS A 93 -0.98 14.25 -8.41
CA LYS A 93 -1.56 15.58 -8.11
C LYS A 93 -0.67 16.72 -8.62
N ASP A 94 0.25 16.42 -9.53
CA ASP A 94 1.22 17.38 -10.10
C ASP A 94 2.01 18.15 -9.02
N ILE A 95 2.25 17.51 -7.86
CA ILE A 95 3.01 18.13 -6.78
C ILE A 95 4.49 17.81 -6.95
N SER A 96 5.30 18.85 -7.10
CA SER A 96 6.76 18.73 -7.10
C SER A 96 7.28 18.30 -5.71
N PRO A 97 7.99 17.17 -5.59
CA PRO A 97 8.60 16.75 -4.33
C PRO A 97 9.60 17.76 -3.78
N ILE A 98 10.28 18.50 -4.66
CA ILE A 98 11.28 19.51 -4.28
C ILE A 98 10.61 20.74 -3.65
N ASP A 99 9.52 21.20 -4.25
CA ASP A 99 8.78 22.37 -3.74
C ASP A 99 8.09 22.03 -2.43
N LEU A 100 7.49 20.84 -2.34
CA LEU A 100 6.87 20.39 -1.10
C LEU A 100 7.91 20.21 0.01
N LEU A 101 9.08 19.63 -0.29
CA LEU A 101 10.19 19.54 0.66
C LEU A 101 10.63 20.92 1.14
N SER A 102 10.68 21.91 0.25
CA SER A 102 11.04 23.29 0.60
C SER A 102 10.01 23.94 1.53
N LYS A 103 8.71 23.64 1.37
CA LYS A 103 7.68 24.07 2.32
C LYS A 103 7.90 23.46 3.71
N PHE A 104 8.15 22.16 3.78
CA PHE A 104 8.38 21.48 5.07
C PHE A 104 9.69 21.87 5.76
N LYS A 105 10.70 22.36 5.02
CA LYS A 105 11.91 22.94 5.64
C LYS A 105 11.60 24.17 6.51
N ASN A 106 10.55 24.91 6.19
CA ASN A 106 10.13 26.09 6.93
C ASN A 106 9.19 25.75 8.11
N ASP A 107 8.77 24.50 8.25
CA ASP A 107 7.96 24.05 9.38
C ASP A 107 8.88 23.81 10.59
N PRO A 108 8.71 24.57 11.69
CA PRO A 108 9.57 24.42 12.86
C PRO A 108 9.45 23.05 13.52
N ARG A 109 8.35 22.31 13.27
CA ARG A 109 8.09 20.99 13.88
C ARG A 109 8.83 19.85 13.18
N VAL A 110 9.33 20.07 11.96
CA VAL A 110 9.95 19.02 11.15
C VAL A 110 11.36 18.72 11.66
N VAL A 111 11.57 17.46 12.06
CA VAL A 111 12.88 16.96 12.53
C VAL A 111 13.72 16.50 11.34
N LEU A 112 13.14 15.73 10.43
CA LEU A 112 13.81 15.15 9.27
C LEU A 112 12.82 15.06 8.11
N ALA A 113 13.19 15.53 6.93
CA ALA A 113 12.37 15.37 5.72
C ALA A 113 13.23 14.95 4.54
N PHE A 114 12.78 13.97 3.75
CA PHE A 114 13.52 13.44 2.61
C PHE A 114 12.61 12.77 1.60
N ARG A 115 13.05 12.68 0.34
CA ARG A 115 12.36 11.98 -0.73
C ARG A 115 12.32 10.47 -0.51
N SER A 116 11.16 9.87 -0.76
CA SER A 116 10.95 8.42 -0.66
C SER A 116 11.81 7.65 -1.67
N PRO A 117 12.02 6.32 -1.50
CA PRO A 117 12.86 5.55 -2.41
C PRO A 117 12.48 5.65 -3.90
N SER A 118 11.19 5.81 -4.21
CA SER A 118 10.70 5.98 -5.59
C SER A 118 10.91 7.38 -6.17
N ASN A 119 11.33 8.37 -5.38
CA ASN A 119 11.28 9.80 -5.72
C ASN A 119 9.88 10.41 -5.93
N ASP A 120 8.81 9.62 -5.77
CA ASP A 120 7.42 10.06 -5.98
C ASP A 120 6.70 10.31 -4.64
N GLY A 121 7.46 10.72 -3.62
CA GLY A 121 6.94 10.91 -2.27
C GLY A 121 7.93 11.57 -1.33
N LEU A 122 7.45 11.99 -0.18
CA LEU A 122 8.23 12.54 0.93
C LEU A 122 7.95 11.77 2.22
N LYS A 123 8.99 11.62 3.03
CA LYS A 123 8.92 11.08 4.38
C LYS A 123 9.31 12.17 5.35
N ILE A 124 8.42 12.45 6.31
CA ILE A 124 8.54 13.60 7.19
C ILE A 124 8.42 13.13 8.63
N MET A 125 9.51 13.28 9.36
CA MET A 125 9.61 12.90 10.76
C MET A 125 9.35 14.11 11.66
N PHE A 126 8.52 13.87 12.65
CA PHE A 126 8.23 14.79 13.73
C PHE A 126 8.58 14.15 15.06
N ARG A 127 8.70 14.96 16.11
CA ARG A 127 8.94 14.52 17.48
C ARG A 127 7.78 14.96 18.36
N VAL A 128 7.31 14.08 19.23
CA VAL A 128 6.31 14.43 20.25
C VAL A 128 6.99 14.89 21.53
N LYS A 129 6.33 15.80 22.26
CA LYS A 129 6.80 16.30 23.55
C LYS A 129 6.81 15.21 24.63
N GLU A 130 5.82 14.32 24.57
CA GLU A 130 5.65 13.21 25.50
C GLU A 130 5.72 11.88 24.74
N ARG A 131 6.32 10.85 25.35
CA ARG A 131 6.45 9.55 24.72
C ARG A 131 5.13 8.79 24.73
N PHE A 132 4.83 8.11 23.64
CA PHE A 132 3.79 7.09 23.61
C PHE A 132 4.32 5.79 24.17
N TYR A 133 3.59 5.22 25.13
CA TYR A 133 3.80 3.86 25.66
C TYR A 133 2.65 2.91 25.27
N ASP A 134 1.58 3.45 24.70
CA ASP A 134 0.41 2.70 24.23
C ASP A 134 0.29 2.80 22.71
N ALA A 135 0.19 1.65 22.03
CA ALA A 135 0.15 1.58 20.58
C ALA A 135 -1.18 2.09 19.99
N GLY A 136 -2.29 1.95 20.72
CA GLY A 136 -3.61 2.44 20.32
C GLY A 136 -3.66 3.97 20.35
N LYS A 137 -3.20 4.58 21.44
CA LYS A 137 -3.07 6.05 21.56
C LYS A 137 -2.16 6.61 20.48
N TYR A 138 -1.01 5.99 20.23
CA TYR A 138 -0.14 6.40 19.12
C TYR A 138 -0.88 6.36 17.78
N SER A 139 -1.59 5.26 17.48
CA SER A 139 -2.28 5.09 16.21
C SER A 139 -3.39 6.12 16.00
N LEU A 140 -4.16 6.42 17.05
CA LEU A 140 -5.21 7.44 17.00
C LEU A 140 -4.62 8.84 16.82
N PHE A 141 -3.62 9.21 17.62
CA PHE A 141 -2.90 10.48 17.48
C PHE A 141 -2.31 10.63 16.07
N TYR A 142 -1.66 9.59 15.56
CA TYR A 142 -1.04 9.61 14.23
C TYR A 142 -2.07 9.93 13.16
N LYS A 143 -3.23 9.26 13.16
CA LYS A 143 -4.28 9.48 12.17
C LYS A 143 -4.83 10.90 12.23
N ALA A 144 -5.10 11.41 13.44
CA ALA A 144 -5.55 12.78 13.64
C ALA A 144 -4.51 13.81 13.15
N PHE A 145 -3.24 13.59 13.49
CA PHE A 145 -2.13 14.46 13.04
C PHE A 145 -1.94 14.40 11.53
N ALA A 146 -1.96 13.21 10.93
CA ALA A 146 -1.83 13.00 9.49
C ALA A 146 -2.94 13.73 8.72
N GLN A 147 -4.17 13.68 9.20
CA GLN A 147 -5.29 14.45 8.65
C GLN A 147 -5.07 15.96 8.77
N LYS A 148 -4.59 16.44 9.93
CA LYS A 148 -4.27 17.86 10.14
C LYS A 148 -3.19 18.35 9.17
N ILE A 149 -2.11 17.58 9.00
CA ILE A 149 -1.04 17.89 8.03
C ILE A 149 -1.58 17.86 6.60
N SER A 150 -2.43 16.89 6.27
CA SER A 150 -3.05 16.82 4.95
C SER A 150 -3.84 18.09 4.61
N LEU A 151 -4.62 18.61 5.56
CA LEU A 151 -5.37 19.85 5.41
C LEU A 151 -4.45 21.08 5.35
N GLU A 152 -3.49 21.18 6.27
CA GLU A 152 -2.57 22.33 6.39
C GLU A 152 -1.73 22.54 5.11
N TYR A 153 -1.30 21.45 4.49
CA TYR A 153 -0.45 21.49 3.29
C TYR A 153 -1.22 21.23 1.98
N ASN A 154 -2.56 21.13 2.03
CA ASN A 154 -3.41 20.78 0.89
C ASN A 154 -3.01 19.47 0.19
N LEU A 155 -2.55 18.49 0.96
CA LEU A 155 -2.05 17.21 0.46
C LEU A 155 -3.16 16.18 0.21
N SER A 156 -4.38 16.44 0.65
CA SER A 156 -5.54 15.60 0.38
C SER A 156 -5.24 14.09 0.65
N GLN A 157 -5.55 13.20 -0.30
CA GLN A 157 -5.41 11.75 -0.17
C GLN A 157 -3.96 11.23 -0.28
N LEU A 158 -2.97 12.12 -0.38
CA LEU A 158 -1.57 11.74 -0.55
C LEU A 158 -0.92 11.28 0.75
N VAL A 159 -1.52 11.59 1.91
CA VAL A 159 -1.04 11.14 3.21
C VAL A 159 -1.54 9.72 3.48
N ASP A 160 -0.63 8.75 3.59
CA ASP A 160 -1.00 7.36 3.87
C ASP A 160 -1.47 7.20 5.31
N ASN A 161 -2.76 6.97 5.52
CA ASN A 161 -3.33 6.69 6.84
C ASN A 161 -3.04 5.26 7.34
N LYS A 162 -2.50 4.37 6.49
CA LYS A 162 -2.14 2.98 6.85
C LYS A 162 -0.80 2.88 7.58
N THR A 163 -0.04 3.97 7.68
CA THR A 163 1.24 4.03 8.39
C THR A 163 1.11 4.29 9.89
N SER A 164 -0.11 4.28 10.45
CA SER A 164 -0.40 4.61 11.85
C SER A 164 0.08 3.59 12.90
N ASP A 165 0.72 2.50 12.49
CA ASP A 165 1.19 1.46 13.40
C ASP A 165 2.58 1.80 13.99
N VAL A 166 2.75 1.60 15.30
CA VAL A 166 4.03 1.84 16.02
C VAL A 166 5.21 1.04 15.45
N SER A 167 4.93 -0.08 14.80
CA SER A 167 5.94 -0.92 14.17
C SER A 167 6.15 -0.57 12.70
N ARG A 168 5.52 0.46 12.12
CA ARG A 168 5.66 0.76 10.69
C ARG A 168 7.12 1.04 10.32
N ALA A 169 7.64 0.22 9.40
CA ALA A 169 9.00 0.37 8.88
C ALA A 169 9.08 1.47 7.82
N CYS A 170 10.12 2.29 7.91
CA CYS A 170 10.50 3.31 6.95
C CYS A 170 11.81 2.89 6.27
N PHE A 171 11.76 2.61 4.97
CA PHE A 171 12.96 2.22 4.21
C PHE A 171 13.88 3.41 3.97
N TYR A 172 15.19 3.16 4.01
CA TYR A 172 16.19 4.16 3.62
C TYR A 172 15.99 4.61 2.17
N SER A 173 16.34 5.86 1.93
CA SER A 173 16.41 6.47 0.60
C SER A 173 17.75 7.16 0.41
N CYS A 174 17.96 7.74 -0.77
CA CYS A 174 19.12 8.58 -1.08
C CYS A 174 18.61 9.94 -1.54
N ASP A 175 18.90 10.98 -0.75
CA ASP A 175 18.44 12.34 -1.01
C ASP A 175 19.46 13.37 -0.51
N SER A 176 20.21 13.96 -1.43
CA SER A 176 21.17 15.02 -1.13
C SER A 176 20.53 16.33 -0.66
N GLN A 177 19.22 16.51 -0.88
CA GLN A 177 18.47 17.70 -0.46
C GLN A 177 17.69 17.50 0.83
N ALA A 178 17.83 16.33 1.48
CA ALA A 178 17.18 16.03 2.73
C ALA A 178 17.43 17.13 3.78
N TYR A 179 16.46 17.32 4.65
CA TYR A 179 16.48 18.30 5.73
C TYR A 179 16.61 17.62 7.08
N TYR A 180 17.35 18.24 8.00
CA TYR A 180 17.41 17.83 9.39
C TYR A 180 17.48 19.06 10.30
N ASN A 181 16.66 19.06 11.35
CA ASN A 181 16.66 20.07 12.41
C ASN A 181 16.75 19.38 13.77
N GLU A 182 17.89 19.56 14.44
CA GLU A 182 18.13 19.03 15.79
C GLU A 182 17.26 19.72 16.85
N ASN A 183 16.88 20.98 16.60
CA ASN A 183 16.10 21.83 17.50
C ASN A 183 14.65 22.00 17.02
N ALA A 184 14.10 20.99 16.34
CA ALA A 184 12.71 21.02 15.90
C ALA A 184 11.75 21.16 17.09
N GLN A 185 10.71 21.96 16.91
CA GLN A 185 9.65 22.14 17.89
C GLN A 185 8.90 20.81 18.09
N GLU A 186 8.80 20.38 19.33
CA GLU A 186 8.06 19.17 19.68
C GLU A 186 6.55 19.38 19.52
N VAL A 187 5.86 18.35 19.03
CA VAL A 187 4.40 18.34 18.88
C VAL A 187 3.77 17.99 20.23
N GLU A 188 2.92 18.87 20.74
CA GLU A 188 2.13 18.62 21.95
C GLU A 188 0.95 17.70 21.63
N ILE A 189 0.87 16.56 22.30
CA ILE A 189 -0.18 15.55 22.04
C ILE A 189 -1.57 16.15 22.28
N SER A 190 -1.74 16.88 23.38
CA SER A 190 -2.99 17.55 23.76
C SER A 190 -3.46 18.62 22.76
N SER A 191 -2.57 19.16 21.93
CA SER A 191 -2.95 20.09 20.84
C SER A 191 -3.59 19.40 19.63
N ILE A 192 -3.57 18.06 19.62
CA ILE A 192 -4.11 17.20 18.56
C ILE A 192 -5.27 16.37 19.10
N ILE A 193 -5.10 15.78 20.28
CA ILE A 193 -6.09 14.95 20.94
C ILE A 193 -5.88 14.98 22.45
N ASN A 194 -6.94 15.29 23.19
CA ASN A 194 -6.97 15.11 24.64
C ASN A 194 -7.46 13.69 25.00
N PHE A 195 -6.53 12.84 25.44
CA PHE A 195 -6.85 11.46 25.83
C PHE A 195 -7.64 11.34 27.15
N ASP A 196 -7.81 12.42 27.90
CA ASP A 196 -8.63 12.43 29.12
C ASP A 196 -10.09 12.81 28.84
N ASN A 197 -10.43 13.15 27.59
CA ASN A 197 -11.78 13.53 27.17
C ASN A 197 -12.39 12.47 26.23
N GLU A 198 -13.22 11.57 26.78
CA GLU A 198 -13.84 10.49 25.99
C GLU A 198 -14.72 10.98 24.84
N LEU A 199 -15.39 12.13 24.97
CA LEU A 199 -16.26 12.66 23.92
C LEU A 199 -15.42 13.08 22.71
N GLU A 200 -14.32 13.78 22.96
CA GLU A 200 -13.38 14.22 21.92
C GLU A 200 -12.74 13.03 21.19
N ILE A 201 -12.35 11.99 21.94
CA ILE A 201 -11.83 10.75 21.35
C ILE A 201 -12.84 10.15 20.36
N ARG A 202 -14.11 10.00 20.77
CA ARG A 202 -15.16 9.42 19.91
C ARG A 202 -15.46 10.27 18.69
N GLU A 203 -15.43 11.59 18.83
CA GLU A 203 -15.61 12.53 17.72
C GLU A 203 -14.47 12.41 16.70
N ILE A 204 -13.22 12.38 17.15
CA ILE A 204 -12.05 12.20 16.29
C ILE A 204 -12.10 10.84 15.59
N GLU A 205 -12.42 9.76 16.30
CA GLU A 205 -12.57 8.42 15.72
C GLU A 205 -13.63 8.40 14.61
N LYS A 206 -14.76 9.07 14.82
CA LYS A 206 -15.82 9.23 13.81
C LYS A 206 -15.32 10.03 12.61
N GLN A 207 -14.67 11.17 12.82
CA GLN A 207 -14.13 12.00 11.75
C GLN A 207 -13.09 11.26 10.90
N ILE A 208 -12.21 10.49 11.54
CA ILE A 208 -11.20 9.66 10.86
C ILE A 208 -11.90 8.59 10.01
N LYS A 209 -12.94 7.94 10.55
CA LYS A 209 -13.72 6.93 9.82
C LYS A 209 -14.39 7.55 8.58
N ASP A 210 -15.10 8.65 8.75
CA ASP A 210 -15.79 9.36 7.67
C ASP A 210 -14.81 9.84 6.58
N TYR A 211 -13.62 10.32 6.97
CA TYR A 211 -12.56 10.69 6.04
C TYR A 211 -12.04 9.47 5.25
N SER A 212 -11.81 8.35 5.93
CA SER A 212 -11.31 7.12 5.29
C SER A 212 -12.31 6.54 4.29
N ASP A 213 -13.61 6.56 4.61
CA ASP A 213 -14.68 6.07 3.72
C ASP A 213 -14.79 6.95 2.47
N LYS A 214 -14.70 8.28 2.60
CA LYS A 214 -14.68 9.21 1.46
C LYS A 214 -13.47 9.00 0.56
N THR A 215 -12.30 8.74 1.16
CA THR A 215 -11.06 8.50 0.41
C THR A 215 -11.16 7.22 -0.42
N PHE A 216 -11.68 6.15 0.16
CA PHE A 216 -11.86 4.86 -0.52
C PHE A 216 -12.85 4.94 -1.71
N VAL A 217 -13.92 5.73 -1.58
CA VAL A 217 -14.88 5.97 -2.68
C VAL A 217 -14.27 6.79 -3.83
N SER A 218 -13.31 7.67 -3.52
CA SER A 218 -12.58 8.46 -4.53
C SER A 218 -11.56 7.61 -5.30
N GLU A 219 -10.74 6.82 -4.61
CA GLU A 219 -9.74 5.94 -5.24
C GLU A 219 -10.40 4.94 -6.22
N THR A 220 -11.58 4.43 -5.87
CA THR A 220 -12.33 3.51 -6.74
C THR A 220 -12.88 4.20 -7.99
N LYS A 221 -13.20 5.50 -7.95
CA LYS A 221 -13.63 6.28 -9.13
C LYS A 221 -12.48 6.75 -10.01
N ASP A 222 -11.35 7.18 -9.43
CA ASP A 222 -10.17 7.65 -10.18
C ASP A 222 -9.36 6.51 -10.82
N SER A 223 -9.58 5.25 -10.40
CA SER A 223 -8.91 4.08 -10.98
C SER A 223 -9.36 3.67 -12.40
N LEU A 224 -10.33 4.38 -13.00
CA LEU A 224 -10.67 4.30 -14.42
C LEU A 224 -9.68 5.13 -15.24
N LYS A 225 -8.46 4.61 -15.43
CA LYS A 225 -7.39 5.26 -16.21
C LYS A 225 -7.85 5.58 -17.64
N GLN A 226 -7.65 6.84 -18.04
CA GLN A 226 -7.50 7.24 -19.44
C GLN A 226 -6.29 6.50 -20.04
N GLU A 227 -6.55 5.62 -21.01
CA GLU A 227 -5.52 4.94 -21.78
C GLU A 227 -4.85 5.93 -22.74
N LEU A 228 -3.54 6.16 -22.58
CA LEU A 228 -2.74 6.76 -23.65
C LEU A 228 -2.74 5.78 -24.84
N PRO A 229 -2.98 6.25 -26.08
CA PRO A 229 -3.08 5.37 -27.24
C PRO A 229 -1.81 4.54 -27.43
N GLU A 230 -1.94 3.20 -27.43
CA GLU A 230 -0.84 2.22 -27.57
C GLU A 230 0.13 2.53 -28.73
N GLN A 231 -0.38 3.19 -29.77
CA GLN A 231 0.35 3.58 -30.98
C GLN A 231 1.54 4.52 -30.68
N PHE A 232 1.45 5.35 -29.64
CA PHE A 232 2.52 6.29 -29.28
C PHE A 232 3.70 5.59 -28.57
N LEU A 233 3.38 4.66 -27.66
CA LEU A 233 4.37 3.86 -26.94
C LEU A 233 5.07 2.85 -27.87
N GLN A 234 4.36 2.37 -28.89
CA GLN A 234 4.91 1.46 -29.89
C GLN A 234 6.02 2.11 -30.72
N LYS A 235 5.84 3.35 -31.18
CA LYS A 235 6.87 4.10 -31.91
C LYS A 235 8.14 4.35 -31.08
N ILE A 236 7.98 4.64 -29.79
CA ILE A 236 9.12 4.86 -28.88
C ILE A 236 9.90 3.56 -28.66
N ARG A 237 9.19 2.43 -28.49
CA ARG A 237 9.81 1.10 -28.28
C ARG A 237 10.54 0.59 -29.51
N GLU A 238 10.02 0.82 -30.72
CA GLU A 238 10.65 0.44 -31.99
C GLU A 238 11.94 1.23 -32.26
N THR A 239 12.03 2.48 -31.79
CA THR A 239 13.21 3.34 -31.98
C THR A 239 14.37 2.93 -31.06
N LEU A 240 14.09 2.34 -29.88
CA LEU A 240 15.08 2.11 -28.83
C LEU A 240 15.79 0.76 -28.89
N ASN A 241 15.24 -0.29 -29.54
CA ASN A 241 15.93 -1.58 -29.64
C ASN A 241 15.34 -2.55 -30.71
N PRO A 242 15.98 -2.76 -31.88
CA PRO A 242 15.44 -3.58 -32.96
C PRO A 242 15.46 -5.10 -32.75
N ASN A 243 16.05 -5.62 -31.66
CA ASN A 243 16.22 -7.07 -31.43
C ASN A 243 15.54 -7.63 -30.16
N ILE A 244 14.53 -6.94 -29.61
CA ILE A 244 13.77 -7.48 -28.47
C ILE A 244 12.88 -8.64 -28.92
N LYS A 245 13.18 -9.85 -28.44
CA LYS A 245 12.24 -10.99 -28.49
C LYS A 245 11.06 -10.71 -27.56
N ILE A 246 9.94 -10.29 -28.14
CA ILE A 246 8.69 -9.96 -27.46
C ILE A 246 8.06 -11.23 -26.87
N LYS A 247 7.90 -11.26 -25.54
CA LYS A 247 6.98 -12.20 -24.88
C LYS A 247 5.57 -11.64 -25.08
N ARG A 248 4.79 -12.23 -25.98
CA ARG A 248 3.44 -11.76 -26.33
C ARG A 248 2.56 -11.67 -25.07
N GLU A 249 2.07 -10.48 -24.77
CA GLU A 249 0.97 -10.29 -23.83
C GLU A 249 -0.26 -11.00 -24.39
N LYS A 250 -0.86 -11.86 -23.56
CA LYS A 250 -2.07 -12.59 -23.94
C LYS A 250 -3.23 -11.61 -23.93
N ARG A 251 -3.69 -11.20 -25.11
CA ARG A 251 -5.02 -10.59 -25.28
C ARG A 251 -6.04 -11.52 -24.61
N ILE A 252 -6.66 -11.05 -23.54
CA ILE A 252 -7.72 -11.78 -22.83
C ILE A 252 -8.99 -11.58 -23.66
N TYR A 253 -9.39 -12.62 -24.40
CA TYR A 253 -10.63 -12.64 -25.16
C TYR A 253 -11.72 -13.26 -24.29
N VAL A 254 -12.76 -12.52 -23.93
CA VAL A 254 -13.92 -13.07 -23.20
C VAL A 254 -15.10 -13.15 -24.16
N PRO A 255 -15.61 -14.35 -24.46
CA PRO A 255 -16.82 -14.52 -25.28
C PRO A 255 -18.05 -13.86 -24.62
N ALA A 256 -18.87 -13.15 -25.41
CA ALA A 256 -20.06 -12.42 -24.93
C ALA A 256 -21.16 -13.34 -24.36
N GLU A 257 -21.13 -14.61 -24.74
CA GLU A 257 -22.02 -15.67 -24.25
C GLU A 257 -21.87 -15.89 -22.74
N LEU A 258 -20.70 -15.57 -22.17
CA LEU A 258 -20.45 -15.63 -20.72
C LEU A 258 -21.05 -14.46 -19.96
N ASP A 259 -21.39 -13.34 -20.61
CA ASP A 259 -22.04 -12.19 -19.97
C ASP A 259 -23.55 -12.43 -19.77
N ILE A 260 -24.17 -13.21 -20.65
CA ILE A 260 -25.60 -13.49 -20.63
C ILE A 260 -25.97 -14.38 -19.43
N ILE A 261 -25.14 -15.37 -19.11
CA ILE A 261 -25.43 -16.37 -18.08
C ILE A 261 -25.00 -15.96 -16.65
N ILE A 262 -24.43 -14.76 -16.47
CA ILE A 262 -23.92 -14.33 -15.15
C ILE A 262 -25.05 -14.22 -14.14
N GLU A 263 -26.15 -13.57 -14.53
CA GLU A 263 -27.28 -13.34 -13.63
C GLU A 263 -28.01 -14.65 -13.31
N ASP A 264 -28.10 -15.57 -14.29
CA ASP A 264 -28.65 -16.90 -14.09
C ASP A 264 -27.79 -17.74 -13.12
N ILE A 265 -26.46 -17.69 -13.26
CA ILE A 265 -25.52 -18.36 -12.34
C ILE A 265 -25.66 -17.80 -10.92
N LYS A 266 -25.77 -16.47 -10.78
CA LYS A 266 -25.95 -15.84 -9.46
C LYS A 266 -27.27 -16.27 -8.83
N ALA A 267 -28.35 -16.26 -9.60
CA ALA A 267 -29.67 -16.65 -9.14
C ALA A 267 -29.73 -18.14 -8.74
N GLU A 268 -29.12 -19.02 -9.52
CA GLU A 268 -29.08 -20.45 -9.23
C GLU A 268 -28.26 -20.77 -7.98
N MET A 269 -27.09 -20.14 -7.83
CA MET A 269 -26.25 -20.32 -6.63
C MET A 269 -26.94 -19.83 -5.35
N LEU A 270 -27.74 -18.76 -5.46
CA LEU A 270 -28.47 -18.22 -4.32
C LEU A 270 -29.52 -19.19 -3.77
N LYS A 271 -30.13 -20.03 -4.62
CA LYS A 271 -31.08 -21.08 -4.18
C LYS A 271 -30.46 -22.06 -3.19
N TYR A 272 -29.14 -22.26 -3.29
CA TYR A 272 -28.36 -23.15 -2.41
C TYR A 272 -27.65 -22.39 -1.28
N GLN A 273 -28.01 -21.13 -1.01
CA GLN A 273 -27.37 -20.25 -0.01
C GLN A 273 -25.87 -20.01 -0.30
N ILE A 274 -25.48 -20.02 -1.57
CA ILE A 274 -24.13 -19.72 -2.03
C ILE A 274 -24.13 -18.32 -2.65
N GLN A 275 -23.36 -17.40 -2.06
CA GLN A 275 -23.23 -16.03 -2.54
C GLN A 275 -22.10 -15.91 -3.56
N THR A 276 -22.30 -15.11 -4.61
CA THR A 276 -21.24 -14.76 -5.56
C THR A 276 -20.55 -13.48 -5.11
N GLU A 277 -19.36 -13.57 -4.52
CA GLU A 277 -18.61 -12.41 -4.01
C GLU A 277 -17.93 -11.61 -5.12
N LYS A 278 -17.43 -12.30 -6.15
CA LYS A 278 -16.63 -11.68 -7.21
C LYS A 278 -16.72 -12.43 -8.52
N VAL A 279 -16.74 -11.69 -9.63
CA VAL A 279 -16.56 -12.22 -10.99
C VAL A 279 -15.43 -11.45 -11.68
N VAL A 280 -14.45 -12.16 -12.24
CA VAL A 280 -13.27 -11.57 -12.91
C VAL A 280 -13.11 -12.16 -14.31
N ASN A 281 -12.89 -11.30 -15.31
CA ASN A 281 -12.62 -11.73 -16.68
C ASN A 281 -11.24 -12.43 -16.79
N ILE A 282 -11.20 -13.61 -17.41
CA ILE A 282 -9.98 -14.39 -17.68
C ILE A 282 -9.94 -14.79 -19.16
N ASN A 283 -8.79 -15.20 -19.69
CA ASN A 283 -8.70 -15.52 -21.12
C ASN A 283 -9.63 -16.70 -21.48
N TYR A 284 -10.54 -16.47 -22.42
CA TYR A 284 -11.61 -17.39 -22.85
C TYR A 284 -12.62 -17.76 -21.75
N GLY A 285 -12.74 -16.97 -20.67
CA GLY A 285 -13.57 -17.34 -19.52
C GLY A 285 -13.88 -16.23 -18.51
N LYS A 286 -14.62 -16.59 -17.46
CA LYS A 286 -14.85 -15.80 -16.24
C LYS A 286 -14.52 -16.62 -15.01
N GLN A 287 -13.85 -16.01 -14.04
CA GLN A 287 -13.59 -16.58 -12.74
C GLN A 287 -14.65 -16.09 -11.75
N PHE A 288 -15.37 -17.03 -11.15
CA PHE A 288 -16.34 -16.80 -10.08
C PHE A 288 -15.73 -17.14 -8.73
N ARG A 289 -15.97 -16.28 -7.75
CA ARG A 289 -15.68 -16.53 -6.35
C ARG A 289 -17.00 -16.68 -5.61
N PHE A 290 -17.24 -17.88 -5.09
CA PHE A 290 -18.43 -18.25 -4.34
C PHE A 290 -18.11 -18.36 -2.85
N ALA A 291 -19.04 -17.96 -1.99
CA ALA A 291 -18.90 -18.04 -0.55
C ALA A 291 -20.18 -18.47 0.15
N THR A 292 -20.04 -19.18 1.26
CA THR A 292 -21.13 -19.50 2.18
C THR A 292 -20.62 -19.53 3.61
N ALA A 293 -21.33 -18.85 4.53
CA ALA A 293 -21.02 -18.70 5.94
C ALA A 293 -19.56 -18.33 6.30
N GLN A 294 -18.64 -19.31 6.29
CA GLN A 294 -17.23 -19.15 6.66
C GLN A 294 -16.24 -19.70 5.62
N ILE A 295 -16.74 -20.27 4.51
CA ILE A 295 -15.91 -20.91 3.48
C ILE A 295 -16.14 -20.29 2.10
N TRP A 296 -15.11 -20.28 1.27
CA TRP A 296 -15.16 -19.76 -0.10
C TRP A 296 -14.47 -20.70 -1.09
N ALA A 297 -14.87 -20.62 -2.35
CA ALA A 297 -14.30 -21.38 -3.46
C ALA A 297 -14.21 -20.53 -4.72
N GLU A 298 -13.18 -20.77 -5.54
CA GLU A 298 -13.00 -20.13 -6.85
C GLU A 298 -13.14 -21.14 -7.99
N ILE A 299 -14.00 -20.82 -8.97
CA ILE A 299 -14.25 -21.61 -10.18
C ILE A 299 -14.01 -20.75 -11.41
N ASN A 300 -13.29 -21.30 -12.38
CA ASN A 300 -13.12 -20.69 -13.70
C ASN A 300 -14.11 -21.32 -14.68
N LEU A 301 -14.96 -20.50 -15.29
CA LEU A 301 -15.87 -20.90 -16.34
C LEU A 301 -15.33 -20.45 -17.69
N PHE A 302 -15.01 -21.39 -18.58
CA PHE A 302 -14.53 -21.10 -19.93
C PHE A 302 -15.64 -21.34 -20.96
N TYR A 303 -15.57 -20.67 -22.10
CA TYR A 303 -16.44 -20.91 -23.25
C TYR A 303 -15.60 -21.14 -24.52
N GLY A 304 -15.87 -22.23 -25.23
CA GLY A 304 -15.13 -22.62 -26.43
C GLY A 304 -15.94 -23.53 -27.35
N GLN A 305 -15.27 -24.15 -28.34
CA GLN A 305 -15.93 -24.92 -29.41
C GLN A 305 -16.81 -26.11 -28.94
N LYS A 306 -16.63 -26.58 -27.70
CA LYS A 306 -17.40 -27.69 -27.10
C LYS A 306 -18.43 -27.21 -26.05
N GLY A 307 -18.70 -25.91 -25.97
CA GLY A 307 -19.57 -25.31 -24.95
C GLY A 307 -18.81 -24.83 -23.71
N PHE A 308 -19.50 -24.78 -22.57
CA PHE A 308 -18.99 -24.22 -21.33
C PHE A 308 -18.18 -25.23 -20.49
N THR A 309 -17.02 -24.85 -19.98
CA THR A 309 -16.21 -25.74 -19.12
C THR A 309 -15.97 -25.08 -17.76
N ALA A 310 -16.48 -25.66 -16.69
CA ALA A 310 -16.21 -25.22 -15.32
C ALA A 310 -15.00 -25.96 -14.74
N VAL A 311 -13.98 -25.22 -14.31
CA VAL A 311 -12.71 -25.75 -13.78
C VAL A 311 -12.46 -25.19 -12.38
N LYS A 312 -12.24 -26.08 -11.41
CA LYS A 312 -11.91 -25.72 -10.02
C LYS A 312 -10.49 -25.16 -9.92
N THR A 313 -10.30 -24.14 -9.07
CA THR A 313 -8.96 -23.62 -8.78
C THR A 313 -8.27 -24.38 -7.64
N THR A 314 -6.94 -24.41 -7.63
CA THR A 314 -6.10 -25.04 -6.58
C THR A 314 -5.53 -24.02 -5.59
N LYS A 315 -6.13 -22.84 -5.49
CA LYS A 315 -5.63 -21.72 -4.70
C LYS A 315 -5.70 -22.02 -3.19
N SER A 316 -4.62 -21.74 -2.48
CA SER A 316 -4.56 -21.88 -1.01
C SER A 316 -5.69 -21.09 -0.34
N GLY A 317 -6.52 -21.77 0.44
CA GLY A 317 -7.70 -21.21 1.11
C GLY A 317 -9.04 -21.44 0.40
N SER A 318 -9.05 -21.96 -0.84
CA SER A 318 -10.28 -22.39 -1.52
C SER A 318 -10.74 -23.74 -0.98
N ASN A 319 -11.99 -23.82 -0.50
CA ASN A 319 -12.57 -25.07 0.00
C ASN A 319 -12.93 -26.02 -1.15
N GLN A 320 -12.38 -27.24 -1.14
CA GLN A 320 -12.58 -28.22 -2.23
C GLN A 320 -14.01 -28.75 -2.30
N SER A 321 -14.65 -29.01 -1.15
CA SER A 321 -16.03 -29.50 -1.11
C SER A 321 -17.02 -28.48 -1.67
N LEU A 322 -16.85 -27.20 -1.35
CA LEU A 322 -17.64 -26.13 -1.94
C LEU A 322 -17.36 -25.96 -3.44
N ALA A 323 -16.10 -26.11 -3.87
CA ALA A 323 -15.74 -26.07 -5.29
C ALA A 323 -16.39 -27.22 -6.08
N ASP A 324 -16.48 -28.42 -5.50
CA ASP A 324 -17.15 -29.58 -6.12
C ASP A 324 -18.66 -29.36 -6.26
N ILE A 325 -19.30 -28.83 -5.21
CA ILE A 325 -20.74 -28.53 -5.22
C ILE A 325 -21.04 -27.43 -6.24
N ALA A 326 -20.29 -26.32 -6.20
CA ALA A 326 -20.49 -25.21 -7.14
C ALA A 326 -20.18 -25.62 -8.60
N GLN A 327 -19.22 -26.51 -8.84
CA GLN A 327 -18.97 -27.04 -10.18
C GLN A 327 -20.16 -27.87 -10.68
N LYS A 328 -20.75 -28.72 -9.84
CA LYS A 328 -21.94 -29.50 -10.21
C LYS A 328 -23.15 -28.63 -10.49
N ILE A 329 -23.39 -27.59 -9.68
CA ILE A 329 -24.49 -26.63 -9.90
C ILE A 329 -24.29 -25.92 -11.24
N LEU A 330 -23.08 -25.46 -11.54
CA LEU A 330 -22.76 -24.82 -12.83
C LEU A 330 -22.97 -25.78 -14.00
N CYS A 331 -22.49 -27.02 -13.91
CA CYS A 331 -22.67 -28.00 -14.98
C CYS A 331 -24.16 -28.31 -15.20
N ASN A 332 -24.95 -28.45 -14.14
CA ASN A 332 -26.39 -28.71 -14.24
C ASN A 332 -27.15 -27.52 -14.83
N LEU A 333 -26.80 -26.28 -14.46
CA LEU A 333 -27.43 -25.09 -15.02
C LEU A 333 -27.17 -24.94 -16.53
N ILE A 334 -25.98 -25.36 -16.98
CA ILE A 334 -25.52 -25.11 -18.34
C ILE A 334 -25.83 -26.27 -19.30
N TYR A 335 -25.90 -27.50 -18.79
CA TYR A 335 -26.11 -28.71 -19.60
C TYR A 335 -27.39 -29.49 -19.23
N GLY A 336 -28.10 -29.07 -18.19
CA GLY A 336 -29.32 -29.72 -17.69
C GLY A 336 -30.61 -29.13 -18.22
#